data_AF-A0A8S8YMH3-F1
#
_entry.id   AF-A0A8S8YMH3-F1
#
_cell.length_a   1.000
_cell.length_b   1.000
_cell.length_c   1.000
_cell.angle_alpha   90.00
_cell.angle_beta   90.00
_cell.angle_gamma   90.00
#
_symmetry.space_group_name_H-M   'P 1'
#
loop_
_entity.id
_entity.type
_entity.pdbx_description
1 polymer ?
#
loop_
_entity_poly.entity_id
_entity_poly.type
_entity_poly.pdbx_seq_one_letter_code
_entity_poly.pdbx_strand_id
1 'polypeptide(L)'
;MDSLVQTESIGEIYHLAALLSATGEKNPELCWKVNVEGLENVISVAKKYDCRLFAPSSIAVFGPDCPDLGPQVTPLNPIYSLRENQGRR
;
A
#
# COMPACT_ATOMS: atom_id res chain seq x y z
N MET A 1 1.79 -3.23 17.73
CA MET A 1 2.77 -2.44 16.96
C MET A 1 3.37 -1.34 17.81
N ASP A 2 2.56 -0.47 18.41
CA ASP A 2 3.03 0.63 19.27
C ASP A 2 3.95 0.16 20.41
N SER A 3 3.51 -0.81 21.21
CA SER A 3 4.31 -1.40 22.28
C SER A 3 5.61 -2.04 21.77
N LEU A 4 5.55 -2.73 20.64
CA LEU A 4 6.70 -3.39 20.03
C LEU A 4 7.79 -2.39 19.60
N VAL A 5 7.39 -1.29 18.97
CA VAL A 5 8.32 -0.24 18.54
C VAL A 5 9.02 0.39 19.75
N GLN A 6 8.27 0.59 20.83
CA GLN A 6 8.82 1.14 22.06
C GLN A 6 9.74 0.15 22.80
N THR A 7 9.34 -1.10 23.01
CA THR A 7 10.11 -2.07 23.79
C THR A 7 11.40 -2.48 23.09
N GLU A 8 11.35 -2.66 21.78
CA GLU A 8 12.51 -3.08 20.98
C GLU A 8 13.33 -1.90 20.45
N SER A 9 12.95 -0.66 20.79
CA SER A 9 13.63 0.57 20.33
C SER A 9 13.81 0.61 18.81
N ILE A 10 12.73 0.36 18.06
CA ILE A 10 12.75 0.27 16.60
C ILE A 10 12.95 1.67 15.99
N GLY A 11 14.06 1.86 15.27
CA GLY A 11 14.32 3.09 14.50
C GLY A 11 13.97 3.01 13.01
N GLU A 12 13.73 1.79 12.49
CA GLU A 12 13.43 1.55 11.06
C GLU A 12 12.37 0.47 10.91
N ILE A 13 11.40 0.70 10.04
CA ILE A 13 10.33 -0.25 9.73
C ILE A 13 10.37 -0.58 8.23
N TYR A 14 10.53 -1.86 7.91
CA TYR A 14 10.37 -2.39 6.56
C TYR A 14 9.01 -3.07 6.46
N HIS A 15 8.00 -2.35 5.96
CA HIS A 15 6.63 -2.83 5.91
C HIS A 15 6.37 -3.61 4.61
N LEU A 16 6.48 -4.94 4.69
CA LEU A 16 6.29 -5.84 3.53
C LEU A 16 4.96 -6.61 3.57
N ALA A 17 4.14 -6.38 4.60
CA ALA A 17 2.86 -7.06 4.76
C ALA A 17 1.85 -6.49 3.75
N ALA A 18 1.46 -7.30 2.77
CA ALA A 18 0.47 -6.94 1.76
C ALA A 18 -0.22 -8.18 1.19
N LEU A 19 -1.45 -8.02 0.72
CA LEU A 19 -2.10 -8.93 -0.21
C LEU A 19 -1.76 -8.55 -1.65
N LEU A 20 -1.34 -9.55 -2.42
CA LEU A 20 -1.00 -9.40 -3.85
C LEU A 20 -2.25 -9.43 -4.73
N SER A 21 -2.14 -8.95 -5.97
CA SER A 21 -3.25 -8.74 -6.91
C SER A 21 -4.23 -9.91 -7.01
N ALA A 22 -3.73 -11.13 -7.27
CA ALA A 22 -4.59 -12.31 -7.44
C ALA A 22 -5.43 -12.65 -6.20
N THR A 23 -4.95 -12.32 -4.99
CA THR A 23 -5.70 -12.49 -3.74
C THR A 23 -6.58 -11.27 -3.46
N GLY A 24 -6.07 -10.07 -3.77
CA GLY A 24 -6.78 -8.82 -3.57
C GLY A 24 -8.03 -8.70 -4.44
N GLU A 25 -7.97 -9.17 -5.68
CA GLU A 25 -9.12 -9.23 -6.60
C GLU A 25 -10.22 -10.17 -6.09
N LYS A 26 -9.84 -11.28 -5.45
CA LYS A 26 -10.79 -12.24 -4.87
C LYS A 26 -11.47 -11.70 -3.61
N ASN A 27 -10.81 -10.81 -2.88
CA ASN A 27 -11.34 -10.20 -1.66
C ASN A 27 -10.87 -8.74 -1.52
N PRO A 28 -11.55 -7.79 -2.20
CA PRO A 28 -11.17 -6.38 -2.20
C PRO A 28 -11.22 -5.72 -0.82
N GLU A 29 -12.18 -6.09 0.02
CA GLU A 29 -12.32 -5.55 1.38
C GLU A 29 -11.13 -5.93 2.26
N LEU A 30 -10.73 -7.20 2.22
CA LEU A 30 -9.55 -7.65 2.96
C LEU A 30 -8.28 -7.02 2.40
N CYS A 31 -8.18 -6.86 1.08
CA CYS A 31 -7.07 -6.17 0.43
C CYS A 31 -6.92 -4.73 0.94
N TRP A 32 -8.02 -3.99 1.00
CA TRP A 32 -8.04 -2.62 1.52
C TRP A 32 -7.60 -2.58 2.98
N LYS A 33 -8.19 -3.44 3.82
CA LYS A 33 -7.87 -3.53 5.24
C LYS A 33 -6.40 -3.85 5.51
N VAL A 34 -5.80 -4.76 4.74
CA VAL A 34 -4.39 -5.13 4.91
C VAL A 34 -3.46 -4.07 4.33
N ASN A 35 -3.66 -3.67 3.07
CA ASN A 35 -2.69 -2.86 2.34
C ASN A 35 -2.81 -1.37 2.64
N VAL A 36 -4.03 -0.85 2.86
CA VAL A 36 -4.27 0.58 3.10
C VAL A 36 -4.32 0.86 4.59
N GLU A 37 -5.28 0.27 5.32
CA GLU A 37 -5.39 0.52 6.77
C GLU A 37 -4.15 0.00 7.53
N GLY A 38 -3.57 -1.12 7.08
CA GLY A 38 -2.30 -1.62 7.63
C GLY A 38 -1.15 -0.64 7.44
N LEU A 39 -1.01 -0.03 6.26
CA LEU A 39 0.00 0.99 5.99
C LEU A 39 -0.25 2.27 6.80
N GLU A 40 -1.50 2.73 6.91
CA GLU A 40 -1.87 3.90 7.72
C GLU A 40 -1.49 3.72 9.19
N ASN A 41 -1.71 2.54 9.75
CA ASN A 41 -1.30 2.19 11.11
C ASN A 41 0.22 2.29 11.28
N VAL A 42 0.98 1.76 10.31
CA VAL A 42 2.45 1.78 10.35
C VAL A 42 3.00 3.20 10.20
N ILE A 43 2.44 4.01 9.29
CA ILE A 43 2.80 5.43 9.14
C ILE A 43 2.55 6.18 10.45
N SER A 44 1.42 5.93 11.11
CA SER A 44 1.06 6.58 12.37
C SER A 44 2.06 6.26 13.48
N VAL A 45 2.47 5.00 13.59
CA VAL A 45 3.49 4.57 14.57
C VAL A 45 4.87 5.12 14.21
N ALA A 46 5.28 5.04 12.93
CA ALA A 46 6.57 5.57 12.48
C ALA A 46 6.70 7.07 12.78
N LYS A 47 5.64 7.84 12.53
CA LYS A 47 5.59 9.27 12.86
C LYS A 47 5.65 9.53 14.36
N LYS A 48 5.00 8.71 15.19
CA LYS A 48 4.99 8.87 16.65
C LYS A 48 6.37 8.66 17.28
N TYR A 49 7.17 7.75 16.74
CA TYR A 49 8.46 7.36 17.29
C TYR A 49 9.67 7.79 16.43
N ASP A 50 9.46 8.65 15.44
CA ASP A 50 10.49 9.13 14.50
C ASP A 50 11.25 8.00 13.79
N CYS A 51 10.54 6.91 13.44
CA CYS A 51 11.12 5.80 12.71
C CYS A 51 11.21 6.13 11.21
N ARG A 52 12.28 5.67 10.56
CA ARG A 52 12.31 5.59 9.09
C ARG A 52 11.39 4.47 8.62
N LEU A 53 10.64 4.71 7.55
CA LEU A 53 9.70 3.74 6.99
C LEU A 53 10.05 3.44 5.54
N PHE A 54 10.24 2.17 5.22
CA PHE A 54 10.23 1.64 3.87
C PHE A 54 8.92 0.88 3.63
N ALA A 55 8.13 1.34 2.66
CA ALA A 55 6.93 0.68 2.19
C ALA A 55 7.02 0.55 0.65
N PRO A 56 7.15 -0.66 0.10
CA PRO A 56 7.27 -0.84 -1.33
C PRO A 56 5.93 -0.55 -2.03
N SER A 57 6.02 0.03 -3.23
CA SER A 57 4.90 0.08 -4.18
C SER A 57 4.96 -1.09 -5.16
N SER A 58 4.10 -1.11 -6.16
CA SER A 58 4.05 -2.15 -7.20
C SER A 58 3.86 -1.52 -8.57
N ILE A 59 4.39 -2.16 -9.61
CA ILE A 59 4.12 -1.80 -11.01
C ILE A 59 2.63 -1.89 -11.37
N ALA A 60 1.84 -2.60 -10.55
CA ALA A 60 0.39 -2.71 -10.70
C ALA A 60 -0.37 -1.38 -10.52
N VAL A 61 0.30 -0.28 -10.16
CA VAL A 61 -0.27 1.07 -10.17
C VAL A 61 -0.49 1.60 -11.60
N PHE A 62 0.17 1.03 -12.61
CA PHE A 62 0.01 1.43 -14.00
C PHE A 62 -1.22 0.78 -14.66
N GLY A 63 -1.85 1.53 -15.57
CA GLY A 63 -2.96 1.07 -16.42
C GLY A 63 -2.53 0.83 -17.87
N PRO A 64 -3.47 0.39 -18.75
CA PRO A 64 -3.23 0.20 -20.18
C PRO A 64 -2.87 1.49 -20.93
N ASP A 65 -3.14 2.64 -20.31
CA ASP A 65 -2.81 3.98 -20.80
C ASP A 65 -1.38 4.40 -20.46
N CYS A 66 -0.66 3.62 -19.64
CA CYS A 66 0.76 3.83 -19.40
C CYS A 66 1.59 3.36 -20.61
N PRO A 67 2.54 4.17 -21.10
CA PRO A 67 3.49 3.73 -22.13
C PRO A 67 4.30 2.50 -21.69
N ASP A 68 4.75 1.66 -22.64
CA ASP A 68 5.55 0.45 -22.37
C ASP A 68 6.78 0.72 -21.49
N LEU A 69 7.43 1.87 -21.74
CA LEU A 69 8.46 2.42 -20.84
C LEU A 69 7.79 3.42 -19.90
N GLY A 70 7.23 2.90 -18.81
CA GLY A 70 6.51 3.67 -17.81
C GLY A 70 7.41 4.75 -17.16
N PRO A 71 7.14 6.05 -17.40
CA PRO A 71 7.89 7.12 -16.74
C PRO A 71 7.63 7.12 -15.24
N GLN A 72 8.59 7.63 -14.44
CA GLN A 72 8.41 7.76 -12.99
C GLN A 72 7.17 8.60 -12.61
N VAL A 73 6.85 9.61 -13.44
CA VAL A 73 5.69 10.48 -13.26
C VAL A 73 4.81 10.34 -14.49
N THR A 74 3.68 9.67 -14.33
CA THR A 74 2.68 9.40 -15.36
C THR A 74 1.32 9.16 -14.68
N PRO A 75 0.17 9.33 -15.35
CA PRO A 75 -1.11 8.94 -14.78
C PRO A 75 -1.10 7.50 -14.24
N LEU A 76 -1.65 7.33 -13.05
CA LEU A 76 -1.76 6.03 -12.38
C LEU A 76 -3.22 5.59 -12.42
N ASN A 77 -3.58 4.88 -13.48
CA ASN A 77 -4.94 4.38 -13.73
C ASN A 77 -4.99 2.84 -13.67
N PRO A 78 -4.70 2.23 -12.51
CA PRO A 78 -4.66 0.78 -12.37
C PRO A 78 -6.02 0.14 -12.68
N ILE A 79 -6.01 -1.00 -13.38
CA ILE A 79 -7.23 -1.74 -13.73
C ILE A 79 -7.88 -2.36 -12.47
N TYR A 80 -7.06 -2.68 -11.48
CA TYR A 80 -7.42 -3.63 -10.42
C TYR A 80 -7.86 -3.01 -9.10
N SER A 81 -7.73 -1.69 -8.88
CA SER A 81 -7.84 -1.16 -7.51
C SER A 81 -9.14 -0.44 -7.14
N LEU A 82 -9.88 0.21 -8.05
CA LEU A 82 -11.02 1.05 -7.63
C LEU A 82 -12.21 1.15 -8.59
N ARG A 83 -12.12 0.64 -9.83
CA ARG A 83 -13.20 0.84 -10.81
C ARG A 83 -14.50 0.10 -10.51
N GLU A 84 -14.46 -1.00 -9.75
CA GLU A 84 -15.70 -1.66 -9.33
C GLU A 84 -16.33 -1.03 -8.07
N ASN A 85 -15.55 -0.34 -7.23
CA ASN A 85 -16.06 0.25 -5.97
C ASN A 85 -16.29 1.76 -5.98
N GLN A 86 -15.83 2.51 -7.00
CA GLN A 86 -16.01 3.97 -7.06
C GLN A 86 -17.08 4.50 -8.04
N GLY A 87 -18.01 3.64 -8.46
CA GLY A 87 -19.29 4.13 -8.99
C GLY A 87 -19.63 3.65 -10.40
N ARG A 88 -20.59 2.73 -10.44
CA ARG A 88 -21.77 2.94 -11.27
C ARG A 88 -22.68 3.93 -10.52
N ARG A 89 -22.66 5.19 -10.94
CA ARG A 89 -23.84 6.06 -10.93
C ARG A 89 -24.36 6.15 -12.35
#